data_AF-Q5WQF0-F1
#
_entry.id   AF-Q5WQF0-F1
#
_cell.length_a   1.000
_cell.length_b   1.000
_cell.length_c   1.000
_cell.angle_alpha   90.00
_cell.angle_beta   90.00
_cell.angle_gamma   90.00
#
_symmetry.space_group_name_H-M   'P 1'
#
loop_
_entity.id
_entity.type
_entity.pdbx_description
1 polymer ?
#
loop_
_entity_poly.entity_id
_entity_poly.type
_entity_poly.pdbx_seq_one_letter_code
_entity_poly.pdbx_strand_id
1 'polypeptide(L)' 'RPFPYERLGQDLKNLKALAILDKSSPAGAMGAMFNEVTSTVYQTQGTKHPVVSNYIYGLGE' A
#
# COMPACT_ATOMS: atom_id res chain seq x y z
N ARG A 1 -11.08 9.36 5.73
CA ARG A 1 -11.84 8.33 4.98
C ARG A 1 -12.97 9.05 4.26
N PRO A 2 -13.32 8.73 3.00
CA PRO A 2 -13.10 7.50 2.23
C PRO A 2 -11.68 7.27 1.71
N PHE A 3 -11.34 6.05 1.27
CA PHE A 3 -10.05 5.71 0.64
C PHE A 3 -10.13 5.94 -0.88
N PRO A 4 -9.20 6.70 -1.49
CA PRO A 4 -9.32 7.14 -2.89
C PRO A 4 -8.78 6.11 -3.90
N TYR A 5 -9.48 4.98 -4.06
CA TYR A 5 -9.04 3.85 -4.88
C TYR A 5 -8.67 4.22 -6.32
N GLU A 6 -9.55 4.89 -7.06
CA GLU A 6 -9.35 5.19 -8.48
C GLU A 6 -8.15 6.11 -8.72
N ARG A 7 -8.11 7.24 -8.01
CA ARG A 7 -7.02 8.22 -8.14
C ARG A 7 -5.68 7.62 -7.76
N LEU A 8 -5.62 6.95 -6.61
CA LEU A 8 -4.38 6.34 -6.12
C LEU A 8 -3.87 5.24 -7.08
N GLY A 9 -4.78 4.40 -7.58
CA GLY A 9 -4.45 3.37 -8.55
C GLY A 9 -3.82 3.96 -9.81
N GLN A 10 -4.45 4.99 -10.39
CA GLN A 10 -3.94 5.64 -11.60
C GLN A 10 -2.57 6.30 -11.40
N ASP A 11 -2.34 6.93 -10.25
CA ASP A 11 -1.07 7.58 -9.93
C ASP A 11 0.07 6.55 -9.75
N LEU A 12 -0.25 5.35 -9.23
CA LEU A 12 0.74 4.32 -8.88
C LEU A 12 0.93 3.23 -9.95
N LYS A 13 0.08 3.14 -10.98
CA LYS A 13 0.05 2.01 -11.95
C LYS A 13 1.37 1.76 -12.69
N ASN A 14 2.21 2.77 -12.86
CA ASN A 14 3.45 2.69 -13.64
C ASN A 14 4.70 2.39 -12.79
N LEU A 15 4.55 2.25 -11.48
CA LEU A 15 5.66 1.99 -10.58
C LEU A 15 6.25 0.60 -10.79
N LYS A 16 7.55 0.46 -10.52
CA LYS A 16 8.26 -0.83 -10.50
C LYS A 16 8.36 -1.42 -9.09
N ALA A 17 8.38 -0.56 -8.08
CA ALA A 17 8.44 -0.94 -6.68
C ALA A 17 7.70 0.11 -5.82
N LEU A 18 7.12 -0.32 -4.70
CA LEU A 18 6.37 0.51 -3.76
C LEU A 18 6.67 0.08 -2.32
N ALA A 19 7.15 1.01 -1.49
CA ALA A 19 7.31 0.81 -0.06
C ALA A 19 6.17 1.50 0.68
N ILE A 20 5.47 0.77 1.54
CA ILE A 20 4.35 1.31 2.33
C ILE A 20 4.76 1.30 3.79
N LEU A 21 4.69 2.47 4.42
CA LEU A 21 5.10 2.68 5.80
C LEU A 21 3.85 2.81 6.68
N ASP A 22 3.61 1.82 7.53
CA ASP A 22 2.50 1.77 8.46
C ASP A 22 2.96 2.12 9.87
N LYS A 23 2.35 3.14 10.47
CA LYS A 23 2.56 3.50 11.89
C LYS A 23 1.65 2.70 12.82
N SER A 24 1.56 1.39 12.59
CA SER A 24 0.75 0.48 13.39
C SER A 24 1.33 -0.92 13.32
N SER A 25 1.42 -1.61 14.46
CA SER A 25 1.80 -3.02 14.51
C SER A 25 0.57 -3.85 14.85
N PRO A 26 -0.16 -4.36 13.85
CA PRO A 26 -1.31 -5.20 14.11
C PRO A 26 -0.83 -6.62 14.46
N ALA A 27 -0.18 -6.81 15.62
CA ALA A 27 0.07 -8.10 16.29
C ALA A 27 0.36 -9.33 15.36
N GLY A 28 1.22 -9.16 14.35
CA GLY A 28 1.59 -10.23 13.40
C GLY A 28 0.87 -10.22 12.05
N ALA A 29 -0.12 -9.36 11.84
CA ALA A 29 -0.72 -9.05 10.55
C ALA A 29 0.03 -7.93 9.80
N MET A 30 -0.29 -7.74 8.52
CA MET A 30 0.21 -6.61 7.73
C MET A 30 -0.54 -5.32 8.08
N GLY A 31 0.12 -4.18 7.85
CA GLY A 31 -0.43 -2.86 8.13
C GLY A 31 -1.73 -2.58 7.37
N ALA A 32 -2.60 -1.77 7.97
CA ALA A 32 -3.90 -1.46 7.36
C ALA A 32 -3.73 -0.70 6.04
N MET A 33 -2.76 0.22 5.97
CA MET A 33 -2.46 0.97 4.76
C MET A 33 -1.84 0.06 3.69
N PHE A 34 -0.95 -0.86 4.09
CA PHE A 34 -0.41 -1.88 3.20
C PHE A 34 -1.51 -2.65 2.46
N ASN A 35 -2.52 -3.13 3.19
CA ASN A 35 -3.61 -3.91 2.60
C ASN A 35 -4.48 -3.08 1.63
N GLU A 36 -4.86 -1.87 2.01
CA GLU A 36 -5.70 -0.99 1.18
C GLU A 36 -4.96 -0.58 -0.11
N VAL A 37 -3.70 -0.15 -0.01
CA VAL A 37 -2.89 0.31 -1.15
C VAL A 37 -2.51 -0.85 -2.08
N THR A 38 -2.09 -2.00 -1.53
CA THR A 38 -1.75 -3.17 -2.36
C THR A 38 -2.96 -3.65 -3.15
N SER A 39 -4.12 -3.76 -2.50
CA SER A 39 -5.36 -4.15 -3.17
C SER A 39 -5.72 -3.17 -4.30
N THR A 40 -5.50 -1.88 -4.09
CA THR A 40 -5.76 -0.84 -5.09
C THR A 40 -4.84 -0.97 -6.31
N VAL A 41 -3.53 -1.08 -6.07
CA VAL A 41 -2.51 -1.14 -7.13
C VAL A 41 -2.67 -2.39 -7.98
N TYR A 42 -3.04 -3.53 -7.38
CA TYR A 42 -3.22 -4.80 -8.10
C TYR A 42 -4.55 -4.88 -8.85
N GLN A 43 -5.61 -4.21 -8.38
CA GLN A 43 -6.89 -4.15 -9.08
C GLN A 43 -6.95 -3.08 -10.18
N THR A 44 -5.99 -2.15 -10.20
CA THR A 44 -5.96 -1.10 -11.21
C THR A 44 -5.59 -1.66 -12.59
N GLN A 45 -6.42 -1.38 -13.59
CA GLN A 45 -6.15 -1.79 -14.96
C GLN A 45 -4.88 -1.15 -15.53
N GLY A 46 -4.06 -1.95 -16.21
CA GLY A 46 -2.80 -1.48 -16.81
C GLY A 46 -1.67 -1.26 -15.81
N THR A 47 -1.81 -1.75 -14.58
CA THR A 47 -0.73 -1.76 -13.58
C THR A 47 0.43 -2.65 -14.01
N LYS A 48 1.66 -2.25 -13.68
CA LYS A 48 2.88 -3.07 -13.90
C LYS A 48 3.14 -4.10 -12.80
N HIS A 49 2.23 -4.23 -11.84
CA HIS A 49 2.37 -5.11 -10.67
C HIS A 49 3.72 -4.89 -9.97
N PRO A 50 3.93 -3.71 -9.37
CA PRO A 50 5.18 -3.41 -8.69
C PRO A 50 5.45 -4.38 -7.54
N VAL A 51 6.72 -4.57 -7.21
CA VAL A 51 7.11 -5.22 -5.95
C VAL A 51 6.67 -4.32 -4.81
N VAL A 52 5.84 -4.82 -3.91
CA VAL A 52 5.34 -4.06 -2.75
C VAL A 52 5.98 -4.56 -1.47
N SER A 53 6.47 -3.66 -0.63
CA SER A 53 7.09 -3.98 0.65
C SER A 53 6.41 -3.26 1.81
N ASN A 54 6.12 -4.00 2.88
CA ASN A 54 5.50 -3.49 4.11
C ASN A 54 6.58 -3.09 5.12
N TYR A 55 6.52 -1.86 5.63
CA TYR A 55 7.41 -1.36 6.66
C TYR A 55 6.61 -0.84 7.84
N ILE A 56 6.76 -1.46 9.00
CA ILE A 56 6.19 -0.93 10.25
C ILE A 56 7.20 0.03 10.87
N TYR A 57 6.77 1.23 11.23
CA TYR A 57 7.63 2.25 11.82
C TYR A 57 6.94 3.01 12.95
N GLY A 58 7.71 3.72 13.76
CA GLY A 58 7.18 4.70 14.71
C GLY A 58 6.24 4.13 15.77
N LEU A 59 6.48 2.89 16.22
CA LEU A 59 5.72 2.22 17.28
C LEU A 59 5.93 2.81 18.68
N GLY A 60 6.77 3.84 18.79
CA GLY A 60 7.19 4.43 20.06
C GLY A 60 8.36 3.65 20.65
N GLU A 61 9.45 4.37 20.90
CA GLU A 61 10.11 4.26 22.19
C GLU A 61 9.63 5.42 23.06
#